data_AF-A0A1G9DGS6-F1
#
_entry.id   AF-A0A1G9DGS6-F1
#
_cell.length_a   1.000
_cell.length_b   1.000
_cell.length_c   1.000
_cell.angle_alpha   90.00
_cell.angle_beta   90.00
_cell.angle_gamma   90.00
#
_symmetry.space_group_name_H-M   'P 1'
#
loop_
_entity.id
_entity.type
_entity.pdbx_description
1 polymer ?
#
loop_
_entity_poly.entity_id
_entity_poly.type
_entity_poly.pdbx_seq_one_letter_code
_entity_poly.pdbx_strand_id
1 'polypeptide(L)'
;MNSKNKKILGIIFIILFTCFCLYKFSKFFAAGSYPFAEYYDLNYSEAKVLRAIEIVKQKNPDLNVGNGFVDDDNSDYWHHLWFNLEENTVMTWTRPFGKNKTTFALVSVFNGNGNWQDVNNDLGFFENRRIKKEFEKLILQKVEIELKNQ
;
A
#
# COMPACT_ATOMS: atom_id res chain seq x y z
N MET A 1 -39.20 17.83 21.07
CA MET A 1 -38.62 18.03 19.72
C MET A 1 -39.75 18.22 18.70
N ASN A 2 -39.83 19.39 18.05
CA ASN A 2 -40.88 19.77 17.10
C ASN A 2 -40.84 18.87 15.84
N SER A 3 -42.00 18.65 15.18
CA SER A 3 -42.14 17.92 13.92
C SER A 3 -41.18 18.41 12.81
N LYS A 4 -40.89 19.72 12.74
CA LYS A 4 -39.86 20.27 11.84
C LYS A 4 -38.47 19.70 12.12
N ASN A 5 -38.07 19.61 13.39
CA ASN A 5 -36.76 19.09 13.78
C ASN A 5 -36.65 17.59 13.50
N LYS A 6 -37.74 16.83 13.66
CA LYS A 6 -37.80 15.41 13.28
C LYS A 6 -37.63 15.20 11.77
N LYS A 7 -38.24 16.06 10.94
CA LYS A 7 -38.07 16.03 9.47
C LYS A 7 -36.64 16.34 9.05
N ILE A 8 -36.03 17.38 9.63
CA ILE A 8 -34.63 17.75 9.34
C ILE A 8 -33.68 16.60 9.72
N LEU A 9 -33.87 15.99 10.90
CA LEU A 9 -33.05 14.87 11.34
C LEU A 9 -33.18 13.65 10.41
N GLY A 10 -34.39 13.36 9.94
CA GLY A 10 -34.64 12.31 8.95
C GLY A 10 -33.92 12.57 7.61
N ILE A 11 -33.92 13.81 7.13
CA ILE A 11 -33.21 14.21 5.90
C ILE A 11 -31.70 14.02 6.06
N ILE A 12 -31.13 14.47 7.19
CA ILE A 12 -29.69 14.31 7.48
C ILE A 12 -29.32 12.82 7.49
N PHE A 13 -30.14 11.97 8.13
CA PHE A 13 -29.90 10.53 8.16
C PHE A 13 -29.91 9.91 6.75
N ILE A 14 -30.89 10.27 5.92
CA ILE A 14 -30.98 9.77 4.53
C ILE A 14 -29.74 10.20 3.75
N ILE A 15 -29.32 11.47 3.84
CA ILE A 15 -28.12 11.94 3.13
C ILE A 15 -26.87 11.17 3.58
N LEU A 16 -26.66 11.03 4.89
CA LEU A 16 -25.51 10.29 5.42
C LEU A 16 -25.53 8.83 5.00
N PHE A 17 -26.69 8.17 5.03
CA PHE A 17 -26.85 6.79 4.61
C PHE A 17 -26.56 6.62 3.11
N THR A 18 -27.11 7.50 2.26
CA THR A 18 -26.84 7.48 0.81
C THR A 18 -25.36 7.71 0.53
N CYS A 19 -24.71 8.68 1.18
CA CYS A 19 -23.27 8.90 1.05
C CYS A 19 -22.46 7.67 1.47
N PHE A 20 -22.83 7.01 2.57
CA PHE A 20 -22.19 5.79 3.04
C PHE A 20 -22.34 4.63 2.03
N CYS A 21 -23.55 4.43 1.49
CA CYS A 21 -23.80 3.44 0.45
C CYS A 21 -22.98 3.73 -0.80
N LEU A 22 -22.99 4.97 -1.32
CA LEU A 22 -22.21 5.35 -2.51
C LEU A 22 -20.71 5.11 -2.30
N TYR A 23 -20.17 5.43 -1.12
CA TYR A 23 -18.77 5.13 -0.77
C TYR A 23 -18.46 3.63 -0.75
N LYS A 24 -19.38 2.79 -0.27
CA LYS A 24 -19.19 1.33 -0.31
C LYS A 24 -19.32 0.78 -1.73
N PHE A 25 -20.27 1.29 -2.52
CA PHE A 25 -20.48 0.86 -3.90
C PHE A 25 -19.36 1.30 -4.84
N SER A 26 -18.73 2.46 -4.63
CA SER A 26 -17.61 2.91 -5.46
C SER A 26 -16.41 1.94 -5.41
N LYS A 27 -16.24 1.18 -4.32
CA LYS A 27 -15.18 0.17 -4.20
C LYS A 27 -15.33 -0.99 -5.19
N PHE A 28 -16.55 -1.31 -5.65
CA PHE A 28 -16.78 -2.36 -6.65
C PHE A 28 -16.32 -1.95 -8.07
N PHE A 29 -16.17 -0.65 -8.32
CA PHE A 29 -15.74 -0.13 -9.62
C PHE A 29 -14.23 0.08 -9.72
N ALA A 30 -13.47 -0.21 -8.65
CA ALA A 30 -12.02 -0.18 -8.70
C ALA A 30 -11.51 -1.41 -9.46
N ALA A 31 -11.42 -1.30 -10.79
CA ALA A 31 -10.90 -2.35 -11.66
C ALA A 31 -9.36 -2.35 -11.62
N GLY A 32 -8.77 -3.43 -11.14
CA GLY A 32 -7.32 -3.66 -11.13
C GLY A 32 -6.93 -4.73 -10.10
N SER A 33 -5.77 -5.36 -10.27
CA SER A 33 -5.29 -6.39 -9.32
C SER A 33 -4.98 -5.83 -7.92
N TYR A 34 -4.71 -4.52 -7.81
CA TYR A 34 -4.31 -3.84 -6.57
C TYR A 34 -5.08 -2.51 -6.36
N PRO A 35 -6.42 -2.54 -6.27
CA PRO A 35 -7.25 -1.33 -6.32
C PRO A 35 -7.06 -0.39 -5.12
N PHE A 36 -6.54 -0.90 -4.01
CA PHE A 36 -6.36 -0.15 -2.76
C PHE A 36 -4.91 0.14 -2.40
N ALA A 37 -3.96 -0.32 -3.23
CA ALA A 37 -2.54 -0.12 -2.97
C ALA A 37 -2.18 1.38 -2.86
N GLU A 38 -1.20 1.68 -2.02
CA GLU A 38 -0.59 3.00 -1.96
C GLU A 38 0.56 3.07 -2.97
N TYR A 39 0.51 4.06 -3.88
CA TYR A 39 1.43 4.15 -5.02
C TYR A 39 2.44 5.28 -4.84
N TYR A 40 3.71 4.98 -5.08
CA TYR A 40 4.81 5.93 -5.06
C TYR A 40 5.53 5.92 -6.41
N ASP A 41 5.58 7.07 -7.08
CA ASP A 41 6.21 7.20 -8.38
C ASP A 41 7.67 7.63 -8.26
N LEU A 42 8.58 6.79 -8.75
CA LEU A 42 10.02 7.02 -8.75
C LEU A 42 10.48 7.32 -10.18
N ASN A 43 11.15 8.46 -10.38
CA ASN A 43 11.69 8.87 -11.70
C ASN A 43 13.03 8.19 -12.04
N TYR A 44 13.06 6.86 -11.89
CA TYR A 44 14.20 6.02 -12.20
C TYR A 44 13.73 4.78 -12.96
N SER A 45 14.64 4.12 -13.67
CA SER A 45 14.34 2.82 -14.27
C SER A 45 14.16 1.75 -13.20
N GLU A 46 13.33 0.75 -13.47
CA GLU A 46 13.02 -0.30 -12.50
C GLU A 46 14.28 -1.06 -12.05
N ALA A 47 15.22 -1.30 -12.97
CA ALA A 47 16.50 -1.91 -12.62
C ALA A 47 17.29 -1.10 -11.57
N LYS A 48 17.26 0.24 -11.62
CA LYS A 48 17.87 1.09 -10.58
C LYS A 48 17.11 1.01 -9.27
N VAL A 49 15.77 0.98 -9.32
CA VAL A 49 14.91 0.85 -8.14
C VAL A 49 15.13 -0.48 -7.43
N LEU A 50 15.11 -1.60 -8.15
CA LEU A 50 15.35 -2.93 -7.60
C LEU A 50 16.73 -3.03 -6.96
N ARG A 51 17.77 -2.50 -7.62
CA ARG A 51 19.12 -2.45 -7.04
C ARG A 51 19.16 -1.61 -5.76
N ALA A 52 18.51 -0.44 -5.74
CA ALA A 52 18.43 0.39 -4.54
C ALA A 52 17.72 -0.33 -3.39
N ILE A 53 16.63 -1.04 -3.69
CA ILE A 53 15.90 -1.86 -2.72
C ILE A 53 16.79 -2.97 -2.16
N GLU A 54 17.55 -3.66 -3.02
CA GLU A 54 18.48 -4.70 -2.60
C GLU A 54 19.55 -4.14 -1.64
N ILE A 55 20.16 -3.00 -1.98
CA ILE A 55 21.13 -2.32 -1.11
C ILE A 55 20.48 -1.94 0.24
N VAL A 56 19.25 -1.43 0.23
CA VAL A 56 18.51 -1.10 1.46
C VAL A 56 18.29 -2.36 2.31
N LYS A 57 17.88 -3.48 1.72
CA LYS A 57 17.70 -4.77 2.41
C LYS A 57 19.01 -5.32 2.98
N GLN A 58 20.12 -5.19 2.26
CA GLN A 58 21.44 -5.60 2.73
C GLN A 58 21.92 -4.75 3.91
N LYS A 59 21.72 -3.42 3.86
CA LYS A 59 22.09 -2.50 4.94
C LYS A 59 21.17 -2.59 6.17
N ASN A 60 19.99 -3.18 6.04
CA ASN A 60 18.98 -3.24 7.09
C ASN A 60 18.41 -4.68 7.18
N PRO A 61 19.15 -5.61 7.80
CA PRO A 61 18.73 -7.01 7.89
C PRO A 61 17.34 -7.22 8.51
N ASP A 62 16.91 -6.34 9.41
CA ASP A 62 15.59 -6.38 10.06
C ASP A 62 14.43 -6.20 9.06
N LEU A 63 14.69 -5.62 7.88
CA LEU A 63 13.69 -5.50 6.82
C LEU A 63 13.52 -6.80 6.02
N ASN A 64 14.44 -7.76 6.17
CA ASN A 64 14.35 -9.02 5.45
C ASN A 64 13.29 -9.91 6.07
N VAL A 65 12.54 -10.53 5.17
CA VAL A 65 11.54 -11.55 5.50
C VAL A 65 12.20 -12.92 5.48
N GLY A 66 11.65 -13.86 6.25
CA GLY A 66 12.12 -15.25 6.28
C GLY A 66 11.89 -15.99 4.97
N ASN A 67 12.26 -17.27 4.95
CA ASN A 67 12.06 -18.15 3.78
C ASN A 67 10.56 -18.26 3.44
N GLY A 68 10.22 -18.20 2.15
CA GLY A 68 8.85 -18.35 1.64
C GLY A 68 8.24 -17.10 0.99
N PHE A 69 8.92 -15.95 1.06
CA PHE A 69 8.51 -14.70 0.41
C PHE A 69 9.44 -14.37 -0.76
N VAL A 70 9.37 -15.19 -1.79
CA VAL A 70 10.18 -15.04 -3.02
C VAL A 70 9.22 -14.84 -4.17
N ASP A 71 9.55 -13.88 -5.02
CA ASP A 71 8.86 -13.72 -6.30
C ASP A 71 9.39 -14.80 -7.24
N ASP A 72 8.59 -15.83 -7.48
CA ASP A 72 8.96 -16.99 -8.29
C ASP A 72 8.48 -16.89 -9.74
N ASP A 73 7.71 -15.85 -10.07
CA ASP A 73 7.17 -15.63 -11.42
C ASP A 73 7.92 -14.54 -12.19
N ASN A 74 8.99 -14.97 -12.89
CA ASN A 74 9.76 -14.11 -13.79
C ASN A 74 8.96 -13.62 -15.03
N SER A 75 7.72 -14.06 -15.22
CA SER A 75 6.85 -13.59 -16.30
C SER A 75 5.85 -12.53 -15.85
N ASP A 76 5.77 -12.27 -14.53
CA ASP A 76 4.80 -11.34 -14.00
C ASP A 76 5.18 -9.88 -14.32
N TYR A 77 4.15 -9.09 -14.56
CA TYR A 77 4.29 -7.68 -14.91
C TYR A 77 4.53 -6.79 -13.68
N TRP A 78 4.26 -7.34 -12.50
CA TRP A 78 4.56 -6.75 -11.20
C TRP A 78 5.69 -7.56 -10.56
N HIS A 79 6.75 -6.88 -10.12
CA HIS A 79 7.82 -7.54 -9.37
C HIS A 79 7.49 -7.44 -7.88
N HIS A 80 7.06 -8.54 -7.26
CA HIS A 80 6.65 -8.55 -5.86
C HIS A 80 7.84 -8.57 -4.93
N LEU A 81 7.69 -7.83 -3.83
CA LEU A 81 8.72 -7.67 -2.82
C LEU A 81 8.06 -7.63 -1.45
N TRP A 82 8.70 -8.25 -0.47
CA TRP A 82 8.22 -8.25 0.90
C TRP A 82 9.25 -7.62 1.84
N PHE A 83 8.74 -6.97 2.88
CA PHE A 83 9.55 -6.35 3.92
C PHE A 83 8.96 -6.61 5.30
N ASN A 84 9.81 -6.77 6.31
CA ASN A 84 9.39 -6.75 7.70
C ASN A 84 9.40 -5.31 8.25
N LEU A 85 8.30 -4.95 8.92
CA LEU A 85 8.06 -3.69 9.64
C LEU A 85 7.61 -4.06 11.06
N GLU A 86 8.56 -4.18 11.97
CA GLU A 86 8.33 -4.59 13.36
C GLU A 86 7.58 -5.94 13.42
N GLU A 87 6.31 -5.93 13.85
CA GLU A 87 5.45 -7.12 13.96
C GLU A 87 4.70 -7.45 12.65
N ASN A 88 4.89 -6.66 11.59
CA ASN A 88 4.13 -6.76 10.35
C ASN A 88 5.04 -7.14 9.18
N THR A 89 4.61 -8.06 8.34
CA THR A 89 5.18 -8.25 7.00
C THR A 89 4.33 -7.49 6.00
N VAL A 90 4.94 -6.68 5.15
CA VAL A 90 4.24 -5.94 4.10
C VAL A 90 4.55 -6.52 2.72
N MET A 91 3.52 -6.64 1.89
CA MET A 91 3.64 -6.96 0.48
C MET A 91 3.64 -5.68 -0.34
N THR A 92 4.58 -5.63 -1.27
CA THR A 92 4.80 -4.50 -2.16
C THR A 92 5.06 -5.03 -3.57
N TRP A 93 5.04 -4.13 -4.55
CA TRP A 93 5.55 -4.46 -5.88
C TRP A 93 6.18 -3.25 -6.55
N THR A 94 7.10 -3.49 -7.49
CA THR A 94 7.51 -2.49 -8.47
C THR A 94 6.94 -2.82 -9.85
N ARG A 95 6.72 -1.77 -10.65
CA ARG A 95 6.33 -1.90 -12.04
C ARG A 95 6.92 -0.76 -12.86
N PRO A 96 7.45 -1.01 -14.06
CA PRO A 96 7.95 0.04 -14.91
C PRO A 96 6.78 0.80 -15.57
N PHE A 97 6.87 2.12 -15.59
CA PHE A 97 5.98 3.01 -16.34
C PHE A 97 6.81 3.76 -17.39
N GLY A 98 7.12 3.08 -18.50
CA GLY A 98 8.05 3.58 -19.51
C GLY A 98 9.51 3.32 -19.14
N LYS A 99 10.44 4.08 -19.72
CA LYS A 99 11.89 3.79 -19.62
C LYS A 99 12.55 4.26 -18.32
N ASN A 100 12.10 5.40 -17.77
CA ASN A 100 12.77 6.10 -16.65
C ASN A 100 11.80 6.43 -15.51
N LYS A 101 10.72 5.66 -15.38
CA LYS A 101 9.79 5.82 -14.29
C LYS A 101 9.32 4.45 -13.82
N THR A 102 9.21 4.29 -12.52
CA THR A 102 8.78 3.06 -11.86
C THR A 102 7.80 3.42 -10.78
N THR A 103 6.70 2.70 -10.72
CA THR A 103 5.77 2.78 -9.61
C THR A 103 6.17 1.73 -8.59
N PHE A 104 6.35 2.15 -7.35
CA PHE A 104 6.58 1.30 -6.19
C PHE A 104 5.33 1.35 -5.32
N ALA A 105 4.67 0.22 -5.09
CA ALA A 105 3.39 0.17 -4.41
C ALA A 105 3.45 -0.62 -3.11
N LEU A 106 2.80 -0.12 -2.07
CA LEU A 106 2.49 -0.84 -0.84
C LEU A 106 1.07 -1.40 -0.95
N VAL A 107 0.91 -2.72 -0.85
CA VAL A 107 -0.35 -3.39 -1.18
C VAL A 107 -1.09 -3.86 0.06
N SER A 108 -0.46 -4.70 0.86
CA SER A 108 -1.13 -5.39 1.95
C SER A 108 -0.16 -5.67 3.09
N VAL A 109 -0.74 -5.98 4.24
CA VAL A 109 -0.04 -6.23 5.50
C VAL A 109 -0.45 -7.57 6.05
N PHE A 110 0.50 -8.30 6.60
CA PHE A 110 0.31 -9.53 7.35
C PHE A 110 0.88 -9.37 8.76
N ASN A 111 0.04 -9.55 9.77
CA ASN A 111 0.39 -9.38 11.19
C ASN A 111 0.43 -10.71 11.96
N GLY A 112 0.54 -11.85 11.25
CA GLY A 112 0.56 -13.18 11.87
C GLY A 112 -0.82 -13.74 12.27
N ASN A 113 -1.89 -12.95 12.20
CA ASN A 113 -3.21 -13.34 12.73
C ASN A 113 -4.16 -14.00 11.71
N GLY A 114 -3.67 -14.39 10.52
CA GLY A 114 -4.45 -15.19 9.57
C GLY A 114 -4.30 -14.75 8.12
N ASN A 115 -5.05 -13.73 7.69
CA ASN A 115 -5.10 -13.30 6.29
C ASN A 115 -4.32 -12.00 6.06
N TRP A 116 -3.88 -11.80 4.82
CA TRP A 116 -3.42 -10.50 4.35
C TRP A 116 -4.54 -9.47 4.41
N GLN A 117 -4.21 -8.24 4.80
CA GLN A 117 -5.12 -7.11 4.90
C GLN A 117 -4.67 -6.02 3.94
N ASP A 118 -5.54 -5.63 3.02
CA ASP A 118 -5.23 -4.58 2.05
C ASP A 118 -5.10 -3.22 2.75
N VAL A 119 -4.03 -2.50 2.42
CA VAL A 119 -3.93 -1.09 2.82
C VAL A 119 -5.07 -0.31 2.19
N ASN A 120 -5.52 0.75 2.85
CA ASN A 120 -6.67 1.57 2.44
C ASN A 120 -8.04 0.85 2.35
N ASN A 121 -8.13 -0.44 2.67
CA ASN A 121 -9.39 -1.17 2.62
C ASN A 121 -9.73 -1.90 3.93
N ASP A 122 -8.86 -2.81 4.37
CA ASP A 122 -9.14 -3.70 5.50
C ASP A 122 -8.62 -3.15 6.82
N LEU A 123 -7.54 -2.37 6.77
CA LEU A 123 -6.93 -1.77 7.95
C LEU A 123 -7.78 -0.62 8.52
N GLY A 124 -7.81 -0.52 9.84
CA GLY A 124 -8.39 0.63 10.54
C GLY A 124 -7.62 1.93 10.20
N PHE A 125 -8.28 3.09 10.29
CA PHE A 125 -7.69 4.37 9.87
C PHE A 125 -6.31 4.66 10.50
N PHE A 126 -6.17 4.44 11.81
CA PHE A 126 -4.93 4.71 12.52
C PHE A 126 -3.81 3.72 12.16
N GLU A 127 -4.15 2.44 12.04
CA GLU A 127 -3.22 1.39 11.66
C GLU A 127 -2.73 1.58 10.22
N ASN A 128 -3.64 1.83 9.28
CA ASN A 128 -3.31 2.16 7.90
C ASN A 128 -2.33 3.34 7.80
N ARG A 129 -2.61 4.41 8.57
CA ARG A 129 -1.73 5.58 8.62
C ARG A 129 -0.37 5.27 9.24
N ARG A 130 -0.31 4.41 10.26
CA ARG A 130 0.94 3.99 10.91
C ARG A 130 1.81 3.20 9.92
N ILE A 131 1.25 2.16 9.29
CA ILE A 131 1.97 1.32 8.34
C ILE A 131 2.53 2.15 7.17
N LYS A 132 1.73 3.05 6.58
CA LYS A 132 2.21 3.92 5.50
C LYS A 132 3.40 4.76 5.92
N LYS A 133 3.33 5.39 7.09
CA LYS A 133 4.43 6.21 7.62
C LYS A 133 5.69 5.39 7.90
N GLU A 134 5.55 4.19 8.43
CA GLU A 134 6.68 3.29 8.67
C GLU A 134 7.30 2.84 7.36
N PHE A 135 6.49 2.44 6.38
CA PHE A 135 6.94 2.11 5.04
C PHE A 135 7.69 3.29 4.39
N GLU A 136 7.11 4.50 4.42
CA GLU A 136 7.72 5.71 3.87
C GLU A 136 9.08 5.98 4.52
N LYS A 137 9.15 5.93 5.85
CA LYS A 137 10.36 6.28 6.61
C LYS A 137 11.45 5.20 6.52
N LEU A 138 11.08 3.94 6.66
CA LEU A 138 12.04 2.84 6.83
C LEU A 138 12.47 2.22 5.52
N ILE A 139 11.65 2.33 4.46
CA ILE A 139 11.90 1.73 3.15
C ILE A 139 12.01 2.81 2.08
N LEU A 140 10.92 3.54 1.78
CA LEU A 140 10.86 4.44 0.63
C LEU A 140 11.95 5.52 0.66
N GLN A 141 12.08 6.24 1.79
CA GLN A 141 13.10 7.29 1.94
C GLN A 141 14.52 6.73 1.80
N LYS A 142 14.79 5.54 2.32
CA LYS A 142 16.11 4.90 2.17
C LYS A 142 16.38 4.53 0.71
N VAL A 143 15.38 3.98 0.02
CA VAL A 143 15.46 3.68 -1.42
C VAL A 143 15.73 4.96 -2.23
N GLU A 144 15.02 6.05 -1.94
CA GLU A 144 15.25 7.34 -2.60
C GLU A 144 16.66 7.90 -2.36
N ILE A 145 17.22 7.72 -1.16
CA ILE A 145 18.61 8.11 -0.85
C ILE A 145 19.59 7.27 -1.68
N GLU A 146 19.42 5.95 -1.72
CA GLU A 146 20.29 5.07 -2.53
C GLU A 146 20.16 5.36 -4.03
N LEU A 147 18.98 5.75 -4.51
CA LEU A 147 18.77 6.14 -5.91
C LEU A 147 19.50 7.43 -6.28
N LYS A 148 19.56 8.41 -5.36
CA LYS A 148 20.28 9.68 -5.57
C LYS A 148 21.80 9.51 -5.57
N ASN A 149 22.30 8.46 -4.91
CA ASN A 149 23.73 8.17 -4.79
C ASN A 149 24.28 7.32 -5.96
N GLN A 150 23.44 6.95 -6.94
CA GLN A 150 23.77 6.11 -8.11
C GLN A 150 23.85 6.87 -9.44
#